data_AF-F3FSI6-F1
#
_entry.id   AF-F3FSI6-F1
#
_cell.length_a   1.000
_cell.length_b   1.000
_cell.length_c   1.000
_cell.angle_alpha   90.00
_cell.angle_beta   90.00
_cell.angle_gamma   90.00
#
_symmetry.space_group_name_H-M   'P 1'
#
loop_
_entity.id
_entity.type
_entity.pdbx_description
1 polymer ?
#
loop_
_entity_poly.entity_id
_entity_poly.type
_entity_poly.pdbx_seq_one_letter_code
_entity_poly.pdbx_strand_id
1 'polypeptide(L)'
;MQSPPHDPASALAIRNQYRQSQSRAARLRLLVDTGQELTHLPPQAMRQCVLQRACAFVAMDHGLLLEWSADNGVQTTASHGSAERLATLETAADPLAIGPQWLERPDTALPCMLLLPL
;
A
#
# COMPACT_ATOMS: atom_id res chain seq x y z
N MET A 1 -20.57 -5.50 -46.64
CA MET A 1 -20.63 -5.98 -45.25
C MET A 1 -20.85 -4.77 -44.36
N GLN A 2 -22.06 -4.63 -43.80
CA GLN A 2 -22.35 -3.56 -42.83
C GLN A 2 -21.83 -4.02 -41.46
N SER A 3 -20.91 -3.26 -40.87
CA SER A 3 -20.48 -3.50 -39.48
C SER A 3 -21.69 -3.38 -38.55
N PRO A 4 -21.92 -4.33 -37.64
CA PRO A 4 -23.04 -4.23 -36.72
C PRO A 4 -22.89 -2.97 -35.87
N PRO A 5 -23.99 -2.24 -35.58
CA PRO A 5 -23.94 -1.02 -34.79
C PRO A 5 -23.28 -1.33 -33.45
N HIS A 6 -22.13 -0.72 -33.22
CA HIS A 6 -21.39 -0.91 -31.96
C HIS A 6 -22.17 -0.21 -30.86
N ASP A 7 -22.81 -1.01 -30.01
CA ASP A 7 -23.45 -0.52 -28.80
C ASP A 7 -22.38 0.17 -27.93
N PRO A 8 -22.46 1.49 -27.69
CA PRO A 8 -21.48 2.20 -26.88
C PRO A 8 -21.38 1.65 -25.45
N ALA A 9 -22.43 1.00 -24.94
CA ALA A 9 -22.39 0.31 -23.65
C ALA A 9 -21.44 -0.91 -23.68
N SER A 10 -21.35 -1.61 -24.81
CA SER A 10 -20.43 -2.73 -25.00
C SER A 10 -18.96 -2.29 -25.03
N ALA A 11 -18.65 -1.15 -25.68
CA ALA A 11 -17.30 -0.60 -25.72
C ALA A 11 -16.83 -0.12 -24.33
N LEU A 12 -17.72 0.51 -23.56
CA LEU A 12 -17.43 0.90 -22.19
C LEU A 12 -17.20 -0.32 -21.28
N ALA A 13 -18.03 -1.37 -21.42
CA ALA A 13 -17.88 -2.61 -20.68
C ALA A 13 -16.54 -3.30 -20.96
N ILE A 14 -16.15 -3.41 -22.24
CA ILE A 14 -14.85 -3.96 -22.64
C ILE A 14 -13.69 -3.14 -22.05
N ARG A 15 -13.78 -1.81 -22.10
CA ARG A 15 -12.75 -0.93 -21.51
C ARG A 15 -12.63 -1.13 -19.99
N ASN A 16 -13.75 -1.27 -19.29
CA ASN A 16 -13.77 -1.51 -17.85
C ASN A 16 -13.17 -2.89 -17.50
N GLN A 17 -13.55 -3.94 -18.22
CA GLN A 17 -12.98 -5.28 -18.04
C GLN A 17 -11.46 -5.28 -18.28
N TYR A 18 -11.02 -4.61 -19.36
CA TYR A 18 -9.59 -4.48 -19.66
C TYR A 18 -8.83 -3.75 -18.55
N ARG A 19 -9.34 -2.60 -18.07
CA ARG A 19 -8.73 -1.86 -16.95
C ARG A 19 -8.68 -2.70 -15.68
N GLN A 20 -9.75 -3.43 -15.36
CA GLN A 20 -9.77 -4.29 -14.18
C GLN A 20 -8.77 -5.46 -14.30
N SER A 21 -8.68 -6.07 -15.48
CA SER A 21 -7.67 -7.10 -15.78
C SER A 21 -6.25 -6.56 -15.60
N GLN A 22 -5.97 -5.36 -16.13
CA GLN A 22 -4.68 -4.71 -15.96
C GLN A 22 -4.35 -4.36 -14.50
N SER A 23 -5.33 -3.90 -13.72
CA SER A 23 -5.15 -3.70 -12.28
C SER A 23 -4.87 -5.01 -11.54
N ARG A 24 -5.53 -6.12 -11.91
CA ARG A 24 -5.24 -7.45 -11.34
C ARG A 24 -3.83 -7.90 -11.70
N ALA A 25 -3.40 -7.73 -12.96
CA ALA A 25 -2.04 -8.04 -13.38
C ALA A 25 -0.98 -7.19 -12.67
N ALA A 26 -1.26 -5.92 -12.40
CA ALA A 26 -0.37 -5.07 -11.59
C ALA A 26 -0.25 -5.56 -10.14
N ARG A 27 -1.35 -5.96 -9.50
CA ARG A 27 -1.34 -6.54 -8.14
C ARG A 27 -0.54 -7.85 -8.10
N LEU A 28 -0.76 -8.73 -9.09
CA LEU A 28 -0.03 -10.00 -9.16
C LEU A 28 1.47 -9.78 -9.34
N ARG A 29 1.88 -8.87 -10.23
CA ARG A 29 3.30 -8.50 -10.39
C ARG A 29 3.90 -7.96 -9.11
N LEU A 30 3.22 -7.04 -8.43
CA LEU A 30 3.68 -6.54 -7.13
C LEU A 30 3.96 -7.69 -6.15
N LEU A 31 3.03 -8.63 -6.02
CA LEU A 31 3.18 -9.75 -5.08
C LEU A 31 4.29 -10.73 -5.50
N VAL A 32 4.31 -11.14 -6.77
CA VAL A 32 5.28 -12.13 -7.27
C VAL A 32 6.69 -11.56 -7.31
N ASP A 33 6.86 -10.38 -7.91
CA ASP A 33 8.18 -9.78 -8.11
C ASP A 33 8.81 -9.38 -6.77
N THR A 34 8.01 -8.80 -5.86
CA THR A 34 8.49 -8.46 -4.51
C THR A 34 8.75 -9.72 -3.69
N GLY A 35 7.86 -10.70 -3.73
CA GLY A 35 8.04 -11.96 -3.01
C GLY A 35 9.32 -12.69 -3.40
N GLN A 36 9.66 -12.72 -4.69
CA GLN A 36 10.91 -13.28 -5.19
C GLN A 36 12.12 -12.49 -4.70
N GLU A 37 12.10 -11.17 -4.83
CA GLU A 37 13.22 -10.31 -4.43
C GLU A 37 13.51 -10.40 -2.92
N LEU A 38 12.47 -10.49 -2.09
CA LEU A 38 12.60 -10.62 -0.64
C LEU A 38 13.45 -11.82 -0.21
N THR A 39 13.47 -12.91 -0.98
CA THR A 39 14.26 -14.11 -0.66
C THR A 39 15.78 -13.88 -0.77
N HIS A 40 16.20 -12.79 -1.41
CA HIS A 40 17.60 -12.46 -1.64
C HIS A 40 18.09 -11.26 -0.83
N LEU A 41 17.22 -10.61 -0.05
CA LEU A 41 17.53 -9.39 0.69
C LEU A 41 17.75 -9.66 2.18
N PRO A 42 18.67 -8.94 2.84
CA PRO A 42 18.77 -8.95 4.30
C PRO A 42 17.55 -8.26 4.94
N PRO A 43 17.19 -8.56 6.21
CA PRO A 43 15.94 -8.11 6.84
C PRO A 43 15.68 -6.59 6.76
N GLN A 44 16.69 -5.75 6.98
CA GLN A 44 16.52 -4.30 6.87
C GLN A 44 16.15 -3.84 5.45
N ALA A 45 16.78 -4.43 4.43
CA ALA A 45 16.48 -4.12 3.04
C ALA A 45 15.11 -4.66 2.62
N MET A 46 14.69 -5.82 3.16
CA MET A 46 13.35 -6.37 2.94
C MET A 46 12.28 -5.38 3.40
N ARG A 47 12.38 -4.89 4.64
CA ARG A 47 11.44 -3.93 5.23
C ARG A 47 11.32 -2.66 4.38
N GLN A 48 12.46 -2.09 3.99
CA GLN A 48 12.48 -0.88 3.19
C GLN A 48 11.89 -1.10 1.78
N CYS A 49 12.23 -2.22 1.13
CA CYS A 49 11.71 -2.57 -0.19
C CYS A 49 10.19 -2.71 -0.17
N VAL A 50 9.65 -3.47 0.79
CA VAL A 50 8.21 -3.67 0.93
C VAL A 50 7.49 -2.35 1.21
N LEU A 51 8.00 -1.54 2.13
CA LEU A 51 7.39 -0.26 2.48
C LEU A 51 7.33 0.69 1.27
N GLN A 52 8.45 0.86 0.56
CA GLN A 52 8.52 1.74 -0.61
C GLN A 52 7.59 1.28 -1.73
N ARG A 53 7.55 -0.02 -2.02
CA ARG A 53 6.67 -0.58 -3.05
C ARG A 53 5.20 -0.46 -2.67
N ALA A 54 4.85 -0.68 -1.41
CA ALA A 54 3.50 -0.50 -0.90
C ALA A 54 3.05 0.96 -1.07
N CYS A 55 3.84 1.92 -0.57
CA CYS A 55 3.58 3.36 -0.72
C CYS A 55 3.39 3.76 -2.19
N ALA A 56 4.31 3.35 -3.08
CA ALA A 56 4.23 3.65 -4.50
C ALA A 56 3.00 3.02 -5.17
N PHE A 57 2.61 1.80 -4.79
CA PHE A 57 1.50 1.08 -5.42
C PHE A 57 0.13 1.73 -5.16
N VAL A 58 -0.04 2.35 -4.00
CA VAL A 58 -1.28 3.07 -3.64
C VAL A 58 -1.15 4.59 -3.74
N ALA A 59 -0.07 5.10 -4.32
CA ALA A 59 0.22 6.53 -4.47
C ALA A 59 0.15 7.31 -3.13
N MET A 60 0.76 6.74 -2.08
CA MET A 60 0.92 7.38 -0.78
C MET A 60 2.38 7.84 -0.60
N ASP A 61 2.58 9.10 -0.24
CA ASP A 61 3.91 9.72 -0.17
C ASP A 61 4.72 9.35 1.08
N HIS A 62 4.05 8.81 2.11
CA HIS A 62 4.63 8.55 3.43
C HIS A 62 4.18 7.18 3.95
N GLY A 63 5.06 6.53 4.71
CA GLY A 63 4.76 5.27 5.37
C GLY A 63 5.76 4.90 6.45
N LEU A 64 5.32 4.09 7.41
CA LEU A 64 6.13 3.51 8.47
C LEU A 64 5.84 2.01 8.56
N LEU A 65 6.87 1.25 8.89
CA LEU A 65 6.72 -0.13 9.35
C LEU A 65 7.05 -0.17 10.84
N LEU A 66 6.10 -0.69 11.62
CA LEU A 66 6.20 -0.83 13.05
C LEU A 66 6.23 -2.31 13.40
N GLU A 67 7.18 -2.70 14.25
CA GLU A 67 7.28 -4.05 14.82
C GLU A 67 7.18 -3.96 16.34
N TRP A 68 6.54 -4.96 16.94
CA TRP A 68 6.41 -5.07 18.38
C TRP A 68 7.53 -5.96 18.92
N SER A 69 8.30 -5.42 19.86
CA SER A 69 9.29 -6.18 20.61
C SER A 69 8.62 -7.17 21.58
N ALA A 70 9.38 -8.16 22.04
CA ALA A 70 8.95 -9.07 23.10
C ALA A 70 8.54 -8.34 24.40
N ASP A 71 9.08 -7.15 24.63
CA ASP A 71 8.75 -6.28 25.77
C ASP A 71 7.52 -5.39 25.52
N ASN A 72 6.74 -5.68 24.47
CA ASN A 72 5.55 -4.93 24.04
C ASN A 72 5.85 -3.47 23.59
N GLY A 73 7.12 -3.12 23.42
CA GLY A 73 7.54 -1.84 22.87
C GLY A 73 7.37 -1.80 21.36
N VAL A 74 6.74 -0.74 20.85
CA VAL A 74 6.64 -0.46 19.42
C VAL A 74 7.98 0.08 18.93
N GLN A 75 8.50 -0.45 17.82
CA GLN A 75 9.73 -0.01 17.19
C GLN A 75 9.49 0.29 15.71
N THR A 76 9.92 1.46 15.27
CA THR A 76 9.94 1.82 13.85
C THR A 76 11.12 1.13 13.18
N THR A 77 10.84 0.18 12.27
CA THR A 77 11.88 -0.64 11.61
C THR A 77 12.13 -0.27 10.16
N ALA A 78 11.22 0.48 9.53
CA ALA A 78 11.42 1.15 8.25
C ALA A 78 10.55 2.40 8.13
N SER A 79 11.01 3.36 7.31
CA SER A 79 10.33 4.63 7.09
C SER A 79 10.48 5.11 5.65
N HIS A 80 9.44 5.78 5.15
CA HIS A 80 9.42 6.39 3.82
C HIS A 80 8.75 7.77 3.88
N GLY A 81 9.40 8.79 3.31
CA GLY A 81 8.92 10.17 3.31
C GLY A 81 9.62 11.08 4.32
N SER A 82 9.00 12.21 4.66
CA SER A 82 9.55 13.23 5.57
C SER A 82 9.47 12.81 7.04
N ALA A 83 10.61 12.75 7.72
CA ALA A 83 10.71 12.39 9.15
C ALA A 83 9.81 13.23 10.06
N GLU A 84 9.68 14.53 9.81
CA GLU A 84 8.82 15.43 10.59
C GLU A 84 7.33 15.02 10.50
N ARG A 85 6.87 14.65 9.30
CA ARG A 85 5.49 14.19 9.09
C ARG A 85 5.27 12.80 9.68
N LEU A 86 6.28 11.93 9.59
CA LEU A 86 6.23 10.57 10.11
C LEU A 86 6.14 10.52 11.64
N ALA A 87 6.75 11.45 12.37
CA ALA A 87 6.62 11.52 13.84
C ALA A 87 5.15 11.60 14.30
N THR A 88 4.27 12.18 13.48
CA THR A 88 2.84 12.25 13.77
C THR A 88 2.10 10.92 13.58
N LEU A 89 2.67 9.96 12.83
CA LEU A 89 2.06 8.67 12.53
C LEU A 89 2.33 7.61 13.59
N GLU A 90 3.47 7.66 14.29
CA GLU A 90 3.83 6.68 15.34
C GLU A 90 2.76 6.59 16.43
N THR A 91 2.10 7.71 16.76
CA THR A 91 1.04 7.77 17.78
C THR A 91 -0.28 7.15 17.34
N ALA A 92 -0.45 6.84 16.06
CA ALA A 92 -1.68 6.26 15.51
C ALA A 92 -1.59 4.73 15.35
N ALA A 93 -0.50 4.11 15.81
CA ALA A 93 -0.33 2.67 15.83
C ALA A 93 -1.31 2.04 16.84
N ASP A 94 -2.11 1.09 16.37
CA ASP A 94 -3.02 0.33 17.22
C ASP A 94 -2.67 -1.18 17.16
N PRO A 95 -2.10 -1.77 18.24
CA PRO A 95 -1.80 -3.19 18.30
C PRO A 95 -3.04 -4.09 18.28
N LEU A 96 -4.23 -3.53 18.55
CA LEU A 96 -5.49 -4.27 18.58
C LEU A 96 -6.24 -4.17 17.25
N ALA A 97 -5.68 -3.52 16.23
CA ALA A 97 -6.30 -3.43 14.92
C ALA A 97 -6.39 -4.81 14.24
N ILE A 98 -7.62 -5.24 13.93
CA ILE A 98 -7.90 -6.58 13.36
C ILE A 98 -7.94 -6.55 11.81
N GLY A 99 -8.03 -5.36 11.20
CA GLY A 99 -8.04 -5.22 9.74
C GLY A 99 -7.62 -3.84 9.25
N PRO A 100 -7.52 -3.66 7.92
CA PRO A 100 -7.21 -2.38 7.30
C PRO A 100 -8.19 -1.29 7.72
N GLN A 101 -7.68 -0.14 8.16
CA GLN A 101 -8.50 1.00 8.57
C GLN A 101 -8.05 2.28 7.87
N TRP A 102 -9.02 2.98 7.29
CA TRP A 102 -8.82 4.35 6.82
C TRP A 102 -9.13 5.31 7.96
N LEU A 103 -8.14 6.13 8.33
CA LEU A 103 -8.23 7.08 9.42
C LEU A 103 -8.08 8.49 8.88
N GLU A 104 -9.14 9.29 9.08
CA GLU A 104 -9.12 10.73 8.83
C GLU A 104 -8.63 11.44 10.09
N ARG A 105 -7.61 12.28 9.93
CA ARG A 105 -6.92 12.98 11.02
C ARG A 105 -6.93 14.48 10.73
N PRO A 106 -8.07 15.16 10.95
CA PRO A 106 -8.15 16.60 10.77
C PRO A 106 -7.06 17.31 11.58
N ASP A 107 -6.55 18.41 11.05
CA ASP A 107 -5.54 19.27 11.67
C ASP A 107 -4.14 18.65 11.86
N THR A 108 -3.84 17.54 11.18
CA THR A 108 -2.50 16.97 11.13
C THR A 108 -1.82 17.19 9.78
N ALA A 109 -0.48 17.08 9.74
CA ALA A 109 0.28 17.19 8.51
C ALA A 109 -0.02 16.06 7.49
N LEU A 110 -0.65 14.97 7.95
CA LEU A 110 -1.06 13.82 7.16
C LEU A 110 -2.54 13.51 7.45
N PRO A 111 -3.46 14.21 6.75
CA PRO A 111 -4.88 14.20 7.09
C PRO A 111 -5.57 12.86 6.81
N CYS A 112 -4.93 12.01 6.01
CA CYS A 112 -5.46 10.72 5.59
C CYS A 112 -4.38 9.66 5.83
N MET A 113 -4.73 8.60 6.56
CA MET A 113 -3.83 7.49 6.87
C MET A 113 -4.52 6.16 6.62
N LEU A 114 -3.79 5.20 6.06
CA LEU A 114 -4.21 3.81 5.94
C LEU A 114 -3.39 2.97 6.94
N LEU A 115 -4.05 2.45 7.97
CA LEU A 115 -3.47 1.49 8.91
C LEU A 115 -3.68 0.08 8.35
N LEU A 116 -2.60 -0.70 8.26
CA LEU A 116 -2.61 -2.10 7.82
C LEU A 116 -2.01 -2.97 8.92
N PRO A 117 -2.82 -3.74 9.68
CA PRO A 117 -2.28 -4.77 10.55
C PRO A 117 -1.71 -5.91 9.69
N LEU A 118 -0.53 -6.41 10.08
CA LEU A 118 0.23 -7.48 9.42
C LEU A 118 0.19 -8.77 10.23
#